data_AF-A0A354ZH58-F1
#
_entry.id   AF-A0A354ZH58-F1
#
_cell.length_a   1.000
_cell.length_b   1.000
_cell.length_c   1.000
_cell.angle_alpha   90.00
_cell.angle_beta   90.00
_cell.angle_gamma   90.00
#
_symmetry.space_group_name_H-M   'P 1'
#
loop_
_entity.id
_entity.type
_entity.pdbx_description
1 polymer ?
#
loop_
_entity_poly.entity_id
_entity_poly.type
_entity_poly.pdbx_seq_one_letter_code
_entity_poly.pdbx_strand_id
1 'polypeptide(L)' 'MRRKLRTVRGRKAYALRKQIVEPVFGQVKTVQGIRQFLLRGKPKVRAEWLIVCTAHNILKLFRSGKPANTAVLCPTYR' A
#
# COMPACT_ATOMS: atom_id res chain seq x y z
N MET A 1 20.69 -0.08 2.86
CA MET A 1 20.55 0.11 1.39
C MET A 1 21.79 0.62 0.67
N ARG A 2 22.65 1.47 1.28
CA ARG A 2 23.86 2.04 0.64
C ARG A 2 24.69 1.03 -0.17
N ARG A 3 25.06 -0.12 0.40
CA ARG A 3 25.85 -1.16 -0.29
C ARG A 3 25.17 -1.68 -1.56
N LYS A 4 23.86 -1.94 -1.52
CA LYS A 4 23.09 -2.48 -2.65
C LYS A 4 22.94 -1.47 -3.81
N LEU A 5 22.95 -0.16 -3.52
CA LEU A 5 22.83 0.89 -4.54
C LEU A 5 24.17 1.27 -5.20
N ARG A 6 25.31 0.77 -4.69
CA ARG A 6 26.62 1.05 -5.30
C ARG A 6 26.79 0.30 -6.63
N THR A 7 26.22 -0.90 -6.75
CA THR A 7 26.33 -1.73 -7.96
C THR A 7 25.36 -1.29 -9.06
N VAL A 8 25.75 -1.45 -10.32
CA VAL A 8 24.90 -1.13 -11.48
C VAL A 8 23.61 -1.96 -11.47
N ARG A 9 23.72 -3.26 -11.19
CA ARG A 9 22.57 -4.17 -11.05
C ARG A 9 21.61 -3.70 -9.96
N GLY A 10 22.12 -3.29 -8.80
CA GLY A 10 21.30 -2.85 -7.68
C GLY A 10 20.62 -1.50 -7.94
N ARG A 11 21.26 -0.57 -8.66
CA ARG A 11 20.60 0.67 -9.11
C ARG A 11 19.47 0.38 -10.10
N LYS A 12 19.71 -0.47 -11.10
CA LYS A 12 18.69 -0.87 -12.08
C LYS A 12 17.48 -1.51 -11.39
N ALA A 13 17.72 -2.45 -10.49
CA ALA A 13 16.64 -3.08 -9.71
C ALA A 13 15.90 -2.09 -8.80
N TYR A 14 16.61 -1.13 -8.19
CA TYR A 14 15.98 -0.13 -7.33
C TYR A 14 15.14 0.87 -8.13
N ALA A 15 15.55 1.22 -9.35
CA ALA A 15 14.80 2.12 -10.22
C ALA A 15 13.39 1.60 -10.53
N LEU A 16 13.23 0.28 -10.65
CA LEU A 16 11.93 -0.36 -10.89
C LEU A 16 10.94 -0.20 -9.74
N ARG A 17 11.40 0.10 -8.51
CA ARG A 17 10.49 0.27 -7.36
C ARG A 17 9.54 1.46 -7.53
N LYS A 18 9.90 2.44 -8.36
CA LYS A 18 9.01 3.55 -8.73
C LYS A 18 7.70 3.04 -9.34
N GLN A 19 7.77 2.00 -10.18
CA GLN A 19 6.58 1.42 -10.81
C GLN A 19 5.58 0.84 -9.81
N ILE A 20 6.03 0.45 -8.62
CA ILE A 20 5.17 -0.11 -7.58
C ILE A 20 4.55 1.01 -6.73
N VAL A 21 5.34 2.03 -6.40
CA VAL A 21 4.97 3.06 -5.43
C VAL A 21 4.22 4.24 -6.05
N GLU A 22 4.60 4.66 -7.27
CA GLU A 22 3.95 5.79 -7.95
C GLU A 22 2.45 5.56 -8.22
N PRO A 23 1.99 4.37 -8.64
CA PRO A 23 0.56 4.14 -8.84
C PRO A 23 -0.24 4.25 -7.55
N VAL A 24 0.32 3.82 -6.41
CA VAL A 24 -0.34 3.94 -5.09
C VAL A 24 -0.50 5.41 -4.73
N PHE A 25 0.54 6.22 -4.91
CA PHE A 25 0.43 7.67 -4.67
C PHE A 25 -0.55 8.35 -5.60
N GLY A 26 -0.57 7.97 -6.88
CA GLY A 26 -1.58 8.46 -7.83
C GLY A 26 -2.99 8.15 -7.36
N GLN A 27 -3.28 6.88 -7.07
CA GLN A 27 -4.59 6.41 -6.63
C GLN A 27 -5.05 7.05 -5.31
N VAL A 28 -4.16 7.20 -4.33
CA VAL A 28 -4.50 7.89 -3.07
C VAL A 28 -4.88 9.36 -3.32
N LYS A 29 -4.17 10.05 -4.22
CA LYS A 29 -4.43 11.48 -4.49
C LYS A 29 -5.62 11.74 -5.40
N THR A 30 -5.85 10.88 -6.40
CA THR A 30 -6.91 11.10 -7.41
C THR A 30 -8.19 10.34 -7.08
N VAL A 31 -8.10 9.09 -6.63
CA VAL A 31 -9.27 8.24 -6.38
C VAL A 31 -9.77 8.38 -4.94
N GLN A 32 -8.85 8.50 -3.96
CA GLN A 32 -9.22 8.63 -2.54
C GLN A 32 -9.29 10.09 -2.07
N GLY A 33 -8.90 11.05 -2.92
CA GLY A 33 -9.05 12.49 -2.66
C GLY A 33 -8.09 13.07 -1.61
N ILE A 34 -7.11 12.31 -1.13
CA ILE A 34 -6.22 12.76 -0.04
C ILE A 34 -5.09 13.59 -0.63
N ARG A 35 -5.28 14.92 -0.58
CA ARG A 35 -4.34 15.93 -1.11
C ARG A 35 -3.50 16.58 -0.01
N GLN A 36 -4.02 16.59 1.21
CA GLN A 36 -3.41 17.21 2.38
C GLN A 36 -3.67 16.36 3.62
N PHE A 37 -2.74 16.41 4.58
CA PHE A 37 -2.94 15.80 5.89
C PHE A 37 -3.76 16.73 6.78
N LEU A 38 -4.72 16.16 7.49
CA LEU A 38 -5.58 16.88 8.42
C LEU A 38 -4.85 17.15 9.74
N LEU A 39 -3.98 16.22 10.16
CA LEU A 39 -3.25 16.32 11.42
C LEU A 39 -1.88 16.97 11.23
N ARG A 40 -1.41 17.67 12.27
CA ARG A 40 -0.06 18.24 12.34
C ARG A 40 0.82 17.45 13.30
N GLY A 41 2.11 17.36 12.98
CA GLY A 41 3.11 16.62 13.76
C GLY A 41 3.34 15.21 13.23
N LYS A 42 4.63 14.82 13.17
CA LYS A 42 5.10 13.56 12.56
C LYS A 42 4.40 12.30 13.10
N PRO A 43 4.13 12.14 14.41
CA PRO A 43 3.44 10.97 14.93
C PRO A 43 1.99 10.87 14.42
N LYS A 44 1.27 12.00 14.41
CA LYS A 44 -0.14 12.06 14.01
C LYS A 44 -0.32 11.87 12.50
N VAL A 45 0.51 12.53 11.69
CA VAL A 45 0.56 12.34 10.23
C VAL A 45 0.87 10.89 9.88
N ARG A 46 1.74 10.22 10.64
CA ARG A 46 2.04 8.79 10.43
C ARG A 46 0.80 7.93 10.68
N ALA A 47 0.05 8.19 11.74
CA ALA A 47 -1.18 7.46 12.03
C ALA A 47 -2.23 7.67 10.94
N GLU A 48 -2.43 8.92 10.50
CA GLU A 48 -3.32 9.26 9.38
C GLU A 48 -2.92 8.49 8.12
N TRP A 49 -1.63 8.53 7.74
CA TRP A 49 -1.12 7.82 6.58
C TRP A 49 -1.31 6.29 6.66
N LEU A 50 -1.21 5.70 7.85
CA LEU A 50 -1.48 4.27 8.04
C LEU A 50 -2.94 3.92 7.77
N ILE A 51 -3.88 4.77 8.18
CA ILE A 51 -5.31 4.59 7.92
C ILE A 51 -5.57 4.65 6.40
N VAL A 52 -4.98 5.64 5.72
CA VAL A 52 -5.07 5.78 4.26
C VAL A 52 -4.56 4.54 3.53
N CYS A 53 -3.37 4.06 3.89
CA CYS A 53 -2.81 2.84 3.31
C CYS A 53 -3.69 1.62 3.59
N THR A 54 -4.28 1.53 4.77
CA THR A 54 -5.19 0.43 5.14
C THR A 54 -6.43 0.44 4.26
N ALA A 55 -7.10 1.60 4.12
CA ALA A 55 -8.25 1.75 3.25
C ALA A 55 -7.92 1.41 1.79
N HIS A 56 -6.74 1.85 1.31
CA HIS A 56 -6.24 1.50 -0.02
C HIS A 56 -6.07 0.00 -0.22
N ASN A 57 -5.46 -0.69 0.74
CA ASN A 57 -5.24 -2.13 0.67
C ASN A 57 -6.56 -2.90 0.71
N ILE A 58 -7.51 -2.50 1.56
CA ILE A 58 -8.86 -3.10 1.63
C ILE A 58 -9.55 -2.97 0.26
N LEU A 59 -9.51 -1.79 -0.36
CA LEU A 59 -10.10 -1.59 -1.69
C LEU A 59 -9.43 -2.47 -2.76
N LYS A 60 -8.11 -2.67 -2.69
CA LYS A 60 -7.42 -3.61 -3.58
C LYS A 60 -7.84 -5.06 -3.36
N LEU A 61 -8.01 -5.48 -2.11
CA LEU A 61 -8.49 -6.83 -1.79
C LEU A 61 -9.91 -7.04 -2.31
N PHE A 62 -10.81 -6.10 -2.06
CA PHE A 62 -12.18 -6.13 -2.55
C PHE A 62 -12.25 -6.23 -4.08
N ARG A 63 -11.46 -5.42 -4.79
CA ARG A 63 -11.40 -5.44 -6.26
C ARG A 63 -10.62 -6.61 -6.86
N SER A 64 -9.88 -7.37 -6.04
CA SER A 64 -9.05 -8.45 -6.55
C SER A 64 -9.85 -9.62 -7.13
N GLY A 65 -11.15 -9.70 -6.82
CA GLY A 65 -12.03 -10.79 -7.25
C GLY A 65 -11.62 -12.15 -6.69
N LYS A 66 -10.62 -12.20 -5.80
CA LYS A 66 -10.20 -13.43 -5.15
C LYS A 66 -11.27 -13.79 -4.12
N PRO A 67 -11.83 -15.01 -4.18
CA PRO A 67 -12.67 -15.47 -3.08
C PRO A 67 -11.85 -15.38 -1.80
N ALA A 68 -12.46 -14.87 -0.72
CA ALA A 68 -11.88 -15.02 0.60
C ALA A 68 -11.55 -16.51 0.77
N ASN A 69 -10.33 -16.83 1.19
CA ASN A 69 -9.92 -18.21 1.36
C ASN A 69 -10.78 -18.84 2.47
N THR A 70 -11.92 -19.42 2.09
CA THR A 70 -12.91 -20.02 2.98
C THR A 70 -12.40 -21.33 3.59
N ALA A 71 -11.23 -21.82 3.17
CA ALA A 71 -10.60 -23.03 3.70
C ALA A 71 -10.23 -22.97 5.19
N VAL A 72 -10.36 -21.81 5.86
CA VAL A 72 -10.14 -21.68 7.32
C VAL A 72 -11.46 -21.52 8.10
N LEU A 73 -12.59 -21.35 7.43
CA LEU A 73 -13.90 -21.35 8.07
C LEU A 73 -14.44 -22.78 8.03
N CYS A 74 -14.05 -23.55 9.05
CA CYS A 74 -14.50 -24.90 9.35
C CYS A 74 -16.00 -25.08 9.00
N PRO A 75 -16.37 -26.09 8.19
CA PRO A 75 -17.74 -26.34 7.78
C PRO A 75 -18.50 -27.17 8.83
N THR A 76 -18.61 -26.71 10.07
CA THR A 76 -19.45 -27.39 11.09
C THR A 76 -20.06 -26.42 12.09
N TYR A 77 -20.97 -25.56 11.63
CA TYR A 77 -22.06 -25.10 12.49
C TYR A 77 -23.34 -25.18 11.67
N ARG A 78 -24.00 -26.34 11.79
CA ARG A 78 -25.42 -26.51 11.52
C ARG A 78 -26.11 -26.63 12.87
#